data_AF-A0A1D2VI05-F1
#
_entry.id   AF-A0A1D2VI05-F1
#
_cell.length_a   1.000
_cell.length_b   1.000
_cell.length_c   1.000
_cell.angle_alpha   90.00
_cell.angle_beta   90.00
_cell.angle_gamma   90.00
#
_symmetry.space_group_name_H-M   'P 1'
#
loop_
_entity.id
_entity.type
_entity.pdbx_description
1 polymer ?
#
loop_
_entity_poly.entity_id
_entity_poly.type
_entity_poly.pdbx_seq_one_letter_code
_entity_poly.pdbx_strand_id
1 'polypeptide(L)' 'MAPYPYMLSRTLDPIFSIFVGVVSYYSYEARIQRPEGHTLNELIAKRYHQTFGPSKNDE' A
#
# COMPACT_ATOMS: atom_id res chain seq x y z
N MET A 1 36.14 -16.84 -16.12
CA MET A 1 35.15 -15.76 -16.29
C MET A 1 33.94 -16.11 -15.45
N ALA A 2 33.72 -15.39 -14.34
CA ALA A 2 32.53 -15.61 -13.52
C ALA A 2 31.31 -15.02 -14.26
N PRO A 3 30.26 -15.79 -14.58
CA PRO A 3 29.05 -15.23 -15.17
C PRO A 3 28.40 -14.36 -14.11
N TYR A 4 28.30 -13.06 -14.39
CA TYR A 4 27.78 -12.08 -13.48
C TYR A 4 26.32 -12.38 -13.09
N PRO A 5 26.04 -12.69 -11.81
CA PRO A 5 24.77 -13.27 -11.37
C PRO A 5 23.78 -12.18 -10.93
N TYR A 6 23.84 -10.97 -11.47
CA TYR A 6 22.86 -9.93 -11.16
C TYR A 6 21.49 -10.16 -11.84
N MET A 7 21.29 -11.33 -12.47
CA MET A 7 20.07 -11.71 -13.18
C MET A 7 18.89 -12.09 -12.27
N LEU A 8 18.98 -11.89 -10.95
CA LEU A 8 17.79 -11.87 -10.10
C LEU A 8 16.88 -10.67 -10.47
N SER A 9 17.42 -9.57 -11.00
CA SER A 9 16.78 -8.26 -10.82
C SER A 9 15.76 -7.80 -11.86
N ARG A 10 15.57 -8.45 -13.03
CA ARG A 10 14.64 -7.88 -14.03
C ARG A 10 13.19 -7.82 -13.53
N THR A 11 12.78 -8.78 -12.72
CA THR A 11 11.46 -8.83 -12.07
C THR A 11 11.52 -8.49 -10.58
N LEU A 12 12.65 -8.74 -9.91
CA LEU A 12 12.84 -8.33 -8.52
C LEU A 12 12.97 -6.81 -8.36
N ASP A 13 13.62 -6.09 -9.27
CA ASP A 13 13.73 -4.63 -9.17
C ASP A 13 12.37 -3.92 -9.13
N PRO A 14 11.39 -4.22 -10.01
CA PRO A 14 10.08 -3.58 -9.90
C PRO A 14 9.31 -4.01 -8.66
N ILE A 15 9.40 -5.28 -8.23
CA ILE A 15 8.77 -5.75 -6.98
C ILE A 15 9.37 -5.02 -5.78
N PHE A 16 10.70 -4.89 -5.75
CA PHE A 16 11.41 -4.22 -4.67
C PHE A 16 11.14 -2.72 -4.68
N SER A 17 11.07 -2.09 -5.86
CA SER A 17 10.69 -0.68 -6.01
C SER A 17 9.29 -0.40 -5.47
N ILE A 18 8.31 -1.26 -5.82
CA ILE A 18 6.95 -1.18 -5.28
C ILE A 18 6.97 -1.37 -3.76
N PHE A 19 7.69 -2.38 -3.28
CA PHE A 19 7.78 -2.67 -1.84
C PHE A 19 8.38 -1.50 -1.06
N VAL A 20 9.49 -0.92 -1.53
CA VAL A 20 10.12 0.25 -0.93
C VAL A 20 9.18 1.45 -0.95
N GLY A 21 8.43 1.66 -2.04
CA GLY A 21 7.42 2.71 -2.11
C GLY A 21 6.31 2.55 -1.07
N VAL A 22 5.79 1.33 -0.92
CA VAL A 22 4.76 1.00 0.08
C VAL A 22 5.30 1.21 1.51
N VAL A 23 6.48 0.67 1.81
CA VAL A 23 7.10 0.79 3.14
C VAL A 23 7.41 2.26 3.47
N SER A 24 7.90 3.03 2.50
CA SER A 24 8.15 4.47 2.66
C SER A 24 6.87 5.24 3.00
N TYR A 25 5.77 4.91 2.32
CA TYR A 25 4.46 5.50 2.58
C TYR A 25 3.96 5.19 4.01
N TYR A 26 4.01 3.93 4.42
CA TYR A 26 3.63 3.53 5.78
C TYR A 26 4.54 4.15 6.85
N SER A 27 5.84 4.24 6.59
CA SER A 27 6.80 4.89 7.50
C SER A 27 6.53 6.39 7.62
N TYR A 28 6.12 7.04 6.52
CA TYR A 28 5.71 8.44 6.52
C TYR A 28 4.42 8.65 7.31
N GLU A 29 3.40 7.82 7.11
CA GLU A 29 2.16 7.84 7.91
C GLU A 29 2.42 7.53 9.39
N ALA A 30 3.41 6.69 9.73
CA ALA A 30 3.75 6.41 11.13
C ALA A 30 4.45 7.59 11.82
N ARG A 31 5.21 8.39 11.07
CA ARG A 31 5.96 9.56 11.61
C ARG A 31 5.10 10.80 11.69
N ILE A 32 4.22 11.00 10.72
CA ILE A 32 3.21 12.06 10.78
C ILE A 32 2.03 11.49 11.55
N GLN A 33 1.91 11.85 12.82
CA GLN A 33 0.72 11.59 13.64
C GLN A 33 -0.51 12.22 12.97
N ARG A 34 -1.04 11.59 11.92
CA ARG A 34 -2.31 11.96 11.34
C ARG A 34 -3.36 11.73 12.43
N PRO A 35 -4.33 12.65 12.56
CA PRO A 35 -5.46 12.41 13.44
C PRO A 35 -6.10 11.06 13.09
N GLU A 36 -6.44 10.29 14.13
CA GLU A 36 -7.16 9.03 14.01
C GLU A 36 -8.38 9.22 13.10
N GLY A 37 -8.56 8.37 12.09
CA GLY A 37 -9.64 8.55 11.10
C GLY A 37 -9.21 8.92 9.67
N HIS A 38 -7.94 9.26 9.43
CA HIS A 38 -7.44 9.72 8.11
C HIS A 38 -6.29 8.85 7.56
N THR A 39 -6.24 7.59 7.96
CA THR A 39 -5.28 6.63 7.38
C THR A 39 -5.76 6.15 6.02
N LEU A 40 -4.82 5.87 5.10
CA LEU A 40 -5.17 5.38 3.76
C LEU A 40 -6.03 4.11 3.81
N ASN A 41 -5.73 3.20 4.73
CA ASN A 41 -6.47 1.94 4.91
C ASN A 41 -7.94 2.17 5.26
N GLU A 42 -8.21 3.16 6.09
CA GLU A 42 -9.57 3.52 6.50
C GLU A 42 -10.35 4.20 5.37
N LEU A 43 -9.68 5.04 4.57
CA LEU A 43 -10.26 5.62 3.34
C LEU A 43 -10.55 4.53 2.29
N ILE A 44 -9.65 3.57 2.13
CA ILE A 44 -9.85 2.43 1.22
C ILE A 44 -11.00 1.56 1.72
N ALA A 45 -11.05 1.24 3.02
CA ALA A 45 -12.16 0.50 3.62
C ALA A 45 -13.49 1.24 3.43
N LYS A 46 -13.54 2.56 3.70
CA LYS A 46 -14.73 3.38 3.47
C LYS A 46 -15.15 3.38 2.01
N ARG A 47 -14.21 3.53 1.07
CA ARG A 47 -14.51 3.49 -0.37
C ARG A 47 -15.00 2.13 -0.82
N TYR A 48 -14.40 1.05 -0.32
CA TYR A 48 -14.83 -0.30 -0.61
C TYR A 48 -16.22 -0.58 -0.05
N HIS A 49 -16.51 -0.18 1.18
CA HIS A 49 -17.85 -0.25 1.77
C HIS A 49 -18.88 0.61 1.02
N GLN A 50 -18.52 1.79 0.52
CA GLN A 50 -19.42 2.61 -0.30
C GLN A 50 -19.70 1.99 -1.67
N THR A 51 -18.72 1.30 -2.25
CA THR A 51 -18.80 0.78 -3.64
C THR A 51 -19.37 -0.64 -3.69
N PHE A 52 -19.09 -1.47 -2.68
CA PHE A 52 -19.41 -2.89 -2.62
C PHE A 52 -20.16 -3.31 -1.34
N GLY A 53 -20.23 -2.44 -0.33
CA GLY A 53 -21.03 -2.72 0.86
C GLY A 53 -22.52 -2.64 0.54
N PRO A 54 -23.36 -3.48 1.19
CA PRO A 54 -24.80 -3.34 1.07
C PRO A 54 -25.19 -1.93 1.52
N SER A 55 -25.95 -1.24 0.68
CA SER A 55 -26.57 0.03 1.04
C SER A 55 -27.41 -0.23 2.28
N LYS A 56 -26.96 0.27 3.44
CA LYS A 56 -27.74 0.27 4.66
C LYS A 56 -28.80 1.36 4.53
N ASN A 57 -29.78 1.10 3.68
CA ASN A 57 -31.08 1.74 3.67
C ASN A 57 -32.04 0.76 4.32
N ASP A 58 -31.93 0.56 5.62
CA ASP A 58 -32.97 -0.11 6.40
C ASP A 58 -33.00 0.55 7.79
N GLU A 59 -34.08 1.32 7.97
CA GLU A 59 -34.60 2.03 9.15
C GLU A 59 -34.05 3.42 9.52
#